data_AF-A0A5C6YUV8-F1
#
_entry.id   AF-A0A5C6YUV8-F1
#
_cell.length_a   1.000
_cell.length_b   1.000
_cell.length_c   1.000
_cell.angle_alpha   90.00
_cell.angle_beta   90.00
_cell.angle_gamma   90.00
#
_symmetry.space_group_name_H-M   'P 1'
#
loop_
_entity.id
_entity.type
_entity.pdbx_description
1 polymer ?
#
loop_
_entity_poly.entity_id
_entity_poly.type
_entity_poly.pdbx_seq_one_letter_code
_entity_poly.pdbx_strand_id
1 'polypeptide(L)'
;KANASMDSLELKVPEEELEAHLRKIRHISTMDKEKPFRKSKGDKSDKGQRTITANEKELNAIASRTKRWSKDQDQRPGAGNKGSKYTSNKTHYSPTDPDARISVKPGKARKLNYLSQLCVDTAHHVISDIKAYHADGKDNQQLPDIVQRLKRRLWQQGLVWENCVADTGYSSGENYAFLERQGLKSFIPPHGTFKGGPDGFIYNEEGDYYRCPQGKTIPFTKEFLDSRTQTRKKEYRARKHVC
;
A
#
# COMPACT_ATOMS: atom_id res chain seq x y z
N LYS A 1 13.73 0.34 -11.32
CA LYS A 1 14.25 1.54 -10.60
C LYS A 1 13.77 2.76 -11.36
N ALA A 2 13.20 3.77 -10.70
CA ALA A 2 12.70 4.95 -11.40
C ALA A 2 13.86 5.76 -11.99
N ASN A 3 13.60 6.50 -13.08
CA ASN A 3 14.58 7.41 -13.68
C ASN A 3 14.53 8.78 -12.99
N ALA A 4 14.65 8.78 -11.66
CA ALA A 4 14.44 9.94 -10.82
C ALA A 4 15.37 9.92 -9.60
N SER A 5 15.86 11.10 -9.22
CA SER A 5 16.75 11.25 -8.07
C SER A 5 15.98 11.56 -6.79
N MET A 6 16.46 11.03 -5.67
CA MET A 6 16.00 11.45 -4.35
C MET A 6 16.38 12.90 -4.04
N ASP A 7 17.45 13.42 -4.65
CA ASP A 7 17.98 14.77 -4.39
C ASP A 7 17.17 15.89 -5.07
N SER A 8 16.30 15.52 -6.01
CA SER A 8 15.41 16.42 -6.75
C SER A 8 13.96 16.38 -6.25
N LEU A 9 13.70 15.73 -5.12
CA LEU A 9 12.37 15.73 -4.51
C LEU A 9 11.98 17.14 -4.04
N GLU A 10 10.72 17.51 -4.27
CA GLU A 10 10.16 18.79 -3.86
C GLU A 10 9.04 18.58 -2.82
N LEU A 11 8.81 19.60 -1.98
CA LEU A 11 7.80 19.56 -0.93
C LEU A 11 6.42 19.84 -1.49
N LYS A 12 5.44 19.04 -1.06
CA LYS A 12 4.04 19.33 -1.28
C LYS A 12 3.60 20.56 -0.47
N VAL A 13 2.67 21.33 -1.01
CA VAL A 13 2.11 22.55 -0.41
C VAL A 13 0.58 22.43 -0.29
N PRO A 14 -0.10 23.03 0.69
CA PRO A 14 -1.55 23.10 0.75
C PRO A 14 -2.16 23.79 -0.46
N GLU A 15 -3.41 23.43 -0.77
CA GLU A 15 -4.17 23.95 -1.90
C GLU A 15 -4.51 25.44 -1.74
N GLU A 16 -4.84 25.84 -0.51
CA GLU A 16 -5.11 27.24 -0.16
C GLU A 16 -3.82 27.97 0.18
N GLU A 17 -3.34 28.75 -0.79
CA GLU A 17 -2.17 29.65 -0.71
C GLU A 17 -0.80 28.97 -0.97
N LEU A 18 -0.49 28.67 -2.24
CA LEU A 18 0.89 28.39 -2.66
C LEU A 18 1.85 29.49 -2.16
N GLU A 19 1.47 30.78 -2.25
CA GLU A 19 2.33 31.90 -1.85
C GLU A 19 2.38 32.17 -0.34
N ALA A 20 1.26 32.07 0.38
CA ALA A 20 1.25 32.33 1.82
C ALA A 20 1.65 31.09 2.64
N HIS A 21 1.47 29.87 2.11
CA HIS A 21 2.09 28.68 2.69
C HIS A 21 3.61 28.73 2.54
N LEU A 22 4.14 29.16 1.39
CA LEU A 22 5.57 29.45 1.23
C LEU A 22 6.08 30.48 2.26
N ARG A 23 5.21 31.39 2.75
CA ARG A 23 5.51 32.31 3.86
C ARG A 23 5.30 31.69 5.26
N LYS A 24 4.37 30.74 5.45
CA LYS A 24 4.12 29.97 6.70
C LYS A 24 5.10 28.82 6.94
N ILE A 25 5.87 28.42 5.94
CA ILE A 25 7.08 27.56 6.05
C ILE A 25 8.15 28.18 6.99
N ARG A 26 7.90 29.35 7.59
CA ARG A 26 8.69 29.92 8.70
C ARG A 26 8.74 29.06 9.97
N HIS A 27 7.88 28.06 10.14
CA HIS A 27 7.96 27.09 11.25
C HIS A 27 8.58 25.74 10.89
N ILE A 28 9.02 25.54 9.64
CA ILE A 28 9.80 24.36 9.28
C ILE A 28 11.26 24.60 9.71
N SER A 29 11.92 23.54 10.18
CA SER A 29 13.31 23.57 10.67
C SER A 29 14.21 24.36 9.71
N THR A 30 15.18 25.11 10.23
CA THR A 30 16.14 25.91 9.45
C THR A 30 16.87 25.09 8.37
N MET A 31 16.93 23.77 8.49
CA MET A 31 17.50 22.85 7.51
C MET A 31 16.59 22.52 6.30
N ASP A 32 15.27 22.75 6.40
CA ASP A 32 14.35 22.61 5.26
C ASP A 32 14.22 23.88 4.43
N LYS A 33 14.86 24.96 4.88
CA LYS A 33 15.01 26.21 4.12
C LYS A 33 16.03 26.11 2.99
N GLU A 34 16.96 25.14 3.05
CA GLU A 34 17.93 24.96 1.97
C GLU A 34 17.21 24.39 0.75
N LYS A 35 17.30 25.15 -0.36
CA LYS A 35 16.86 24.73 -1.70
C LYS A 35 17.29 23.28 -1.95
N PRO A 36 16.49 22.46 -2.66
CA PRO A 36 16.89 21.10 -2.98
C PRO A 36 18.31 21.11 -3.56
N PHE A 37 19.16 20.17 -3.10
CA PHE A 37 20.58 20.10 -3.47
C PHE A 37 20.78 20.11 -4.99
N ARG A 38 19.76 19.63 -5.72
CA ARG A 38 19.64 19.77 -7.17
C ARG A 38 18.21 20.15 -7.56
N LYS A 39 18.04 21.30 -8.22
CA LYS A 39 16.76 21.70 -8.82
C LYS A 39 16.57 20.99 -10.16
N SER A 40 15.38 20.46 -10.41
CA SER A 40 15.04 19.86 -11.70
C SER A 40 15.02 20.93 -12.80
N LYS A 41 15.38 20.56 -14.04
CA LYS A 41 15.31 21.49 -15.20
C LYS A 41 13.87 21.74 -15.67
N GLY A 42 12.91 20.92 -15.22
CA GLY A 42 11.50 21.04 -15.54
C GLY A 42 10.66 20.14 -14.63
N ASP A 43 9.43 20.58 -14.37
CA ASP A 43 8.46 19.89 -13.52
C ASP A 43 7.34 19.29 -14.36
N LYS A 44 7.22 17.97 -14.36
CA LYS A 44 6.21 17.20 -15.08
C LYS A 44 4.99 16.87 -14.21
N SER A 45 5.00 17.24 -12.93
CA SER A 45 3.93 16.89 -11.99
C SER A 45 2.66 17.71 -12.21
N ASP A 46 1.52 17.16 -11.82
CA ASP A 46 0.24 17.87 -11.82
C ASP A 46 -0.02 18.62 -10.49
N LYS A 47 -1.12 19.38 -10.43
CA LYS A 47 -1.51 20.10 -9.21
C LYS A 47 -1.75 19.17 -8.03
N GLY A 48 -2.40 18.02 -8.22
CA GLY A 48 -2.72 17.08 -7.14
C GLY A 48 -1.47 16.45 -6.52
N GLN A 49 -0.42 16.24 -7.31
CA GLN A 49 0.87 15.75 -6.85
C GLN A 49 1.63 16.80 -6.05
N ARG A 50 1.46 18.08 -6.39
CA ARG A 50 2.04 19.22 -5.64
C ARG A 50 1.27 19.53 -4.36
N THR A 51 0.01 19.12 -4.27
CA THR A 51 -0.86 19.43 -3.13
C THR A 51 -0.73 18.43 -1.98
N ILE A 52 -0.69 18.92 -0.74
CA ILE A 52 -0.80 18.08 0.46
C ILE A 52 -2.22 17.51 0.56
N THR A 53 -2.34 16.19 0.46
CA THR A 53 -3.60 15.45 0.64
C THR A 53 -3.69 14.72 1.99
N ALA A 54 -2.59 14.71 2.76
CA ALA A 54 -2.52 14.05 4.05
C ALA A 54 -3.20 14.87 5.15
N ASN A 55 -3.92 14.20 6.06
CA ASN A 55 -4.57 14.88 7.18
C ASN A 55 -3.58 15.23 8.31
N GLU A 56 -4.01 16.08 9.25
CA GLU A 56 -3.16 16.57 10.34
C GLU A 56 -2.56 15.44 11.19
N LYS A 57 -3.34 14.40 11.49
CA LYS A 57 -2.88 13.22 12.25
C LYS A 57 -1.76 12.49 11.52
N GLU A 58 -1.86 12.36 10.20
CA GLU A 58 -0.85 11.73 9.36
C GLU A 58 0.42 12.57 9.26
N LEU A 59 0.29 13.90 9.18
CA LEU A 59 1.42 14.83 9.19
C LEU A 59 2.15 14.80 10.55
N ASN A 60 1.41 14.80 11.67
CA ASN A 60 1.95 14.66 13.02
C ASN A 60 2.65 13.30 13.23
N ALA A 61 2.11 12.23 12.64
CA ALA A 61 2.75 10.92 12.63
C ALA A 61 4.07 10.92 11.84
N ILE A 62 4.18 11.72 10.78
CA ILE A 62 5.45 11.90 10.05
C ILE A 62 6.44 12.69 10.89
N ALA A 63 6.02 13.82 11.49
CA ALA A 63 6.88 14.65 12.33
C ALA A 63 7.48 13.85 13.52
N SER A 64 6.66 13.05 14.19
CA SER A 64 7.13 12.17 15.26
C SER A 64 8.09 11.09 14.77
N ARG A 65 7.84 10.50 13.59
CA ARG A 65 8.77 9.55 12.95
C ARG A 65 10.09 10.21 12.55
N THR A 66 10.07 11.43 12.05
CA THR A 66 11.29 12.21 11.73
C THR A 66 12.11 12.48 12.98
N LYS A 67 11.46 12.92 14.07
CA LYS A 67 12.12 13.16 15.36
C LYS A 67 12.77 11.87 15.91
N ARG A 68 12.08 10.75 15.77
CA ARG A 68 12.60 9.43 16.16
C ARG A 68 13.73 8.96 15.23
N TRP A 69 13.60 9.17 13.93
CA TRP A 69 14.61 8.83 12.93
C TRP A 69 15.94 9.54 13.19
N SER A 70 15.89 10.81 13.60
CA SER A 70 17.06 11.60 13.97
C SER A 70 17.76 11.13 15.26
N LYS A 71 17.09 10.32 16.10
CA LYS A 71 17.61 9.86 17.39
C LYS A 71 18.04 8.40 17.40
N ASP A 72 17.36 7.55 16.62
CA ASP A 72 17.44 6.09 16.76
C ASP A 72 18.32 5.42 15.68
N GLN A 73 18.91 6.18 14.74
CA GLN A 73 19.47 5.59 13.52
C GLN A 73 20.92 6.00 13.24
N ASP A 74 21.80 5.74 14.20
CA ASP A 74 23.25 5.99 14.10
C ASP A 74 23.98 4.87 13.33
N GLN A 75 23.30 3.75 13.05
CA GLN A 75 23.89 2.46 12.65
C GLN A 75 23.49 1.98 11.24
N ARG A 76 22.84 2.80 10.40
CA ARG A 76 22.47 2.42 9.02
C ARG A 76 23.28 3.19 7.97
N PRO A 77 23.67 2.57 6.83
CA PRO A 77 24.35 3.27 5.75
C PRO A 77 23.55 4.50 5.28
N GLY A 78 24.14 5.70 5.42
CA GLY A 78 23.53 6.98 5.05
C GLY A 78 22.64 7.63 6.12
N ALA A 79 22.42 6.99 7.28
CA ALA A 79 21.63 7.56 8.36
C ALA A 79 22.42 8.57 9.23
N GLY A 80 23.74 8.39 9.33
CA GLY A 80 24.66 9.33 9.99
C GLY A 80 25.08 10.56 9.15
N ASN A 81 24.58 10.71 7.92
CA ASN A 81 24.90 11.89 7.11
C ASN A 81 24.20 13.12 7.70
N LYS A 82 24.97 14.14 8.11
CA LYS A 82 24.46 15.47 8.45
C LYS A 82 23.60 15.98 7.28
N GLY A 83 22.28 16.04 7.46
CA GLY A 83 21.32 16.39 6.41
C GLY A 83 20.42 15.26 5.89
N SER A 84 20.49 14.03 6.44
CA SER A 84 19.58 12.95 6.04
C SER A 84 18.12 13.25 6.47
N LYS A 85 17.24 13.49 5.50
CA LYS A 85 15.84 13.90 5.73
C LYS A 85 14.89 12.70 5.66
N TYR A 86 13.86 12.71 6.50
CA TYR A 86 12.77 11.74 6.38
C TYR A 86 11.87 12.12 5.21
N THR A 87 12.04 11.44 4.08
CA THR A 87 11.22 11.66 2.87
C THR A 87 10.04 10.69 2.81
N SER A 88 8.89 11.18 2.35
CA SER A 88 7.60 10.45 2.33
C SER A 88 6.73 10.97 1.18
N ASN A 89 5.95 10.10 0.52
CA ASN A 89 5.03 10.48 -0.57
C ASN A 89 3.91 11.45 -0.12
N LYS A 90 3.71 11.59 1.19
CA LYS A 90 2.73 12.52 1.79
C LYS A 90 3.25 13.96 1.84
N THR A 91 4.56 14.13 1.89
CA THR A 91 5.20 15.44 2.04
C THR A 91 6.07 15.81 0.86
N HIS A 92 6.45 14.84 0.02
CA HIS A 92 7.33 15.05 -1.12
C HIS A 92 6.72 14.47 -2.40
N TYR A 93 7.09 15.05 -3.54
CA TYR A 93 6.83 14.52 -4.87
C TYR A 93 8.10 14.61 -5.73
N SER A 94 8.10 13.90 -6.86
CA SER A 94 9.19 13.92 -7.84
C SER A 94 8.76 14.75 -9.05
N PRO A 95 9.36 15.94 -9.28
CA PRO A 95 9.06 16.76 -10.46
C PRO A 95 9.45 16.07 -11.77
N THR A 96 10.55 15.32 -11.77
CA THR A 96 11.14 14.73 -12.98
C THR A 96 10.43 13.46 -13.45
N ASP A 97 9.79 12.77 -12.52
CA ASP A 97 9.09 11.49 -12.72
C ASP A 97 7.96 11.41 -11.69
N PRO A 98 6.79 11.99 -12.01
CA PRO A 98 5.72 12.15 -11.03
C PRO A 98 5.02 10.84 -10.66
N ASP A 99 5.17 9.78 -11.44
CA ASP A 99 4.58 8.47 -11.18
C ASP A 99 5.46 7.60 -10.26
N ALA A 100 6.74 7.95 -10.13
CA ALA A 100 7.61 7.29 -9.17
C ALA A 100 7.17 7.55 -7.73
N ARG A 101 7.32 6.54 -6.86
CA ARG A 101 6.98 6.64 -5.44
C ARG A 101 8.15 6.26 -4.56
N ILE A 102 8.29 6.99 -3.47
CA ILE A 102 9.25 6.69 -2.41
C ILE A 102 8.80 5.39 -1.75
N SER A 103 9.69 4.41 -1.75
CA SER A 103 9.48 3.11 -1.09
C SER A 103 10.67 2.77 -0.20
N VAL A 104 10.41 1.99 0.84
CA VAL A 104 11.40 1.60 1.85
C VAL A 104 11.33 0.10 2.06
N LYS A 105 12.47 -0.59 1.95
CA LYS A 105 12.61 -1.98 2.36
C LYS A 105 13.43 -2.05 3.66
N PRO A 106 13.11 -2.96 4.60
CA PRO A 106 13.94 -3.15 5.79
C PRO A 106 15.42 -3.30 5.44
N GLY A 107 16.29 -2.58 6.15
CA GLY A 107 17.74 -2.59 5.92
C GLY A 107 18.23 -1.82 4.68
N LYS A 108 17.35 -1.17 3.90
CA LYS A 108 17.74 -0.41 2.69
C LYS A 108 17.35 1.06 2.78
N ALA A 109 18.14 1.93 2.15
CA ALA A 109 17.81 3.34 2.00
C ALA A 109 16.53 3.53 1.16
N ARG A 110 15.81 4.64 1.42
CA ARG A 110 14.62 5.04 0.65
C ARG A 110 15.01 5.30 -0.80
N LYS A 111 14.18 4.86 -1.75
CA LYS A 111 14.39 5.09 -3.18
C LYS A 111 13.06 5.35 -3.88
N LEU A 112 13.11 6.11 -4.97
CA LEU A 112 12.03 6.22 -5.95
C LEU A 112 11.97 4.95 -6.80
N ASN A 113 10.82 4.29 -6.77
CA ASN A 113 10.58 3.03 -7.47
C ASN A 113 9.19 3.02 -8.12
N TYR A 114 9.01 2.04 -8.99
CA TYR A 114 7.72 1.52 -9.40
C TYR A 114 7.57 0.11 -8.82
N LEU A 115 6.34 -0.29 -8.56
CA LEU A 115 6.00 -1.67 -8.22
C LEU A 115 5.70 -2.40 -9.52
N SER A 116 6.44 -3.46 -9.81
CA SER A 116 6.24 -4.27 -11.01
C SER A 116 5.44 -5.50 -10.64
N GLN A 117 4.31 -5.72 -11.32
CA GLN A 117 3.58 -6.98 -11.25
C GLN A 117 3.74 -7.75 -12.54
N LEU A 118 3.89 -9.06 -12.39
CA LEU A 118 4.19 -10.00 -13.46
C LEU A 118 3.28 -11.21 -13.30
N CYS A 119 2.67 -11.65 -14.39
CA CYS A 119 1.98 -12.93 -14.48
C CYS A 119 2.74 -13.85 -15.43
N VAL A 120 2.84 -15.11 -15.03
CA VAL A 120 3.62 -16.13 -15.72
C VAL A 120 2.77 -17.39 -15.82
N ASP A 121 2.78 -18.05 -16.97
CA ASP A 121 2.27 -19.41 -17.11
C ASP A 121 3.18 -20.38 -16.34
N THR A 122 2.60 -21.11 -15.40
CA THR A 122 3.35 -22.05 -14.56
C THR A 122 3.85 -23.27 -15.33
N ALA A 123 3.23 -23.63 -16.45
CA ALA A 123 3.60 -24.81 -17.24
C ALA A 123 4.80 -24.53 -18.18
N HIS A 124 4.78 -23.39 -18.89
CA HIS A 124 5.80 -23.09 -19.90
C HIS A 124 6.67 -21.88 -19.57
N HIS A 125 6.50 -21.28 -18.39
CA HIS A 125 7.26 -20.11 -17.92
C HIS A 125 7.17 -18.89 -18.84
N VAL A 126 6.07 -18.77 -19.59
CA VAL A 126 5.81 -17.63 -20.48
C VAL A 126 5.23 -16.48 -19.67
N ILE A 127 5.82 -15.29 -19.82
CA ILE A 127 5.26 -14.06 -19.26
C ILE A 127 3.98 -13.72 -20.02
N SER A 128 2.84 -13.89 -19.37
CA SER A 128 1.52 -13.61 -19.96
C SER A 128 1.10 -12.15 -19.79
N ASP A 129 1.61 -11.49 -18.74
CA ASP A 129 1.32 -10.10 -18.47
C ASP A 129 2.40 -9.43 -17.60
N ILE A 130 2.65 -8.14 -17.84
CA ILE A 130 3.49 -7.28 -17.01
C ILE A 130 2.89 -5.88 -16.93
N LYS A 131 2.93 -5.23 -15.76
CA LYS A 131 2.56 -3.82 -15.60
C LYS A 131 3.26 -3.18 -14.41
N ALA A 132 3.57 -1.90 -14.56
CA ALA A 132 4.07 -1.06 -13.49
C ALA A 132 2.91 -0.35 -12.77
N TYR A 133 3.03 -0.28 -11.45
CA TYR A 133 2.13 0.39 -10.54
C TYR A 133 2.92 1.35 -9.63
N HIS A 134 2.20 2.23 -8.95
CA HIS A 134 2.78 3.10 -7.92
C HIS A 134 3.36 2.28 -6.76
N ALA A 135 4.61 2.56 -6.38
CA ALA A 135 5.34 1.77 -5.37
C ALA A 135 4.90 1.98 -3.92
N ASP A 136 3.88 2.81 -3.68
CA ASP A 136 3.22 2.99 -2.39
C ASP A 136 1.85 2.30 -2.30
N GLY A 137 1.42 1.64 -3.38
CA GLY A 137 0.29 0.72 -3.36
C GLY A 137 0.65 -0.65 -2.77
N LYS A 138 -0.37 -1.46 -2.50
CA LYS A 138 -0.24 -2.84 -2.02
C LYS A 138 -0.60 -3.82 -3.14
N ASP A 139 0.01 -5.01 -3.13
CA ASP A 139 -0.22 -6.04 -4.16
C ASP A 139 -1.69 -6.46 -4.23
N ASN A 140 -2.34 -6.65 -3.08
CA ASN A 140 -3.76 -6.99 -3.01
C ASN A 140 -4.69 -5.97 -3.71
N GLN A 141 -4.33 -4.70 -3.82
CA GLN A 141 -5.13 -3.67 -4.48
C GLN A 141 -5.06 -3.78 -6.01
N GLN A 142 -4.04 -4.47 -6.53
CA GLN A 142 -3.74 -4.51 -7.97
C GLN A 142 -4.30 -5.77 -8.64
N LEU A 143 -4.56 -6.82 -7.86
CA LEU A 143 -5.08 -8.10 -8.37
C LEU A 143 -6.31 -7.94 -9.28
N PRO A 144 -7.34 -7.13 -8.94
CA PRO A 144 -8.51 -7.02 -9.79
C PRO A 144 -8.22 -6.48 -11.20
N ASP A 145 -7.37 -5.45 -11.29
CA ASP A 145 -6.93 -4.88 -12.57
C ASP A 145 -6.11 -5.88 -13.39
N ILE A 146 -5.21 -6.63 -12.73
CA ILE A 146 -4.40 -7.67 -13.38
C ILE A 146 -5.30 -8.76 -13.94
N VAL A 147 -6.21 -9.30 -13.12
CA VAL A 147 -7.08 -10.42 -13.49
C VAL A 147 -7.98 -10.06 -14.66
N GLN A 148 -8.64 -8.90 -14.63
CA GLN A 148 -9.51 -8.47 -15.72
C GLN A 148 -8.75 -8.33 -17.04
N ARG A 149 -7.58 -7.70 -17.00
CA ARG A 149 -6.74 -7.50 -18.19
C ARG A 149 -6.21 -8.82 -18.73
N LEU A 150 -5.65 -9.67 -17.87
CA LEU A 150 -5.07 -10.96 -18.26
C LEU A 150 -6.15 -11.91 -18.78
N LYS A 151 -7.29 -12.02 -18.10
CA LYS A 151 -8.39 -12.90 -18.53
C LYS A 151 -8.89 -12.52 -19.92
N ARG A 152 -9.11 -11.23 -20.18
CA ARG A 152 -9.50 -10.73 -21.51
C ARG A 152 -8.45 -11.07 -22.57
N ARG A 153 -7.17 -10.87 -22.26
CA ARG A 153 -6.05 -11.17 -23.16
C ARG A 153 -5.99 -12.64 -23.51
N LEU A 154 -6.04 -13.54 -22.51
CA LEU A 154 -5.98 -14.98 -22.71
C LEU A 154 -7.19 -15.46 -23.53
N TRP A 155 -8.39 -14.95 -23.22
CA TRP A 155 -9.59 -15.27 -23.99
C TRP A 155 -9.48 -14.89 -25.47
N GLN A 156 -8.93 -13.71 -25.78
CA GLN A 156 -8.68 -13.28 -27.16
C GLN A 156 -7.68 -14.18 -27.91
N GLN A 157 -6.87 -14.95 -27.18
CA GLN A 157 -5.93 -15.93 -27.74
C GLN A 157 -6.50 -17.37 -27.71
N GLY A 158 -7.78 -17.55 -27.36
CA GLY A 158 -8.40 -18.87 -27.25
C GLY A 158 -7.95 -19.68 -26.04
N LEU A 159 -7.34 -19.03 -25.04
CA LEU A 159 -6.85 -19.67 -23.82
C LEU A 159 -7.82 -19.43 -22.66
N VAL A 160 -8.22 -20.52 -22.00
CA VAL A 160 -9.06 -20.47 -20.81
C VAL A 160 -8.17 -20.45 -19.58
N TRP A 161 -8.39 -19.47 -18.71
CA TRP A 161 -7.70 -19.35 -17.44
C TRP A 161 -8.59 -19.87 -16.31
N GLU A 162 -8.13 -20.91 -15.61
CA GLU A 162 -8.90 -21.58 -14.55
C GLU A 162 -8.31 -21.33 -13.15
N ASN A 163 -6.99 -21.43 -13.02
CA ASN A 163 -6.30 -21.42 -11.73
C ASN A 163 -5.43 -20.18 -11.56
N CYS A 164 -5.66 -19.40 -10.51
CA CYS A 164 -4.87 -18.24 -10.13
C CYS A 164 -3.99 -18.57 -8.92
N VAL A 165 -2.67 -18.55 -9.12
CA VAL A 165 -1.67 -18.69 -8.04
C VAL A 165 -1.05 -17.33 -7.78
N ALA A 166 -0.99 -16.91 -6.52
CA ALA A 166 -0.37 -15.64 -6.14
C ALA A 166 0.25 -15.71 -4.75
N ASP A 167 1.19 -14.80 -4.47
CA ASP A 167 1.83 -14.71 -3.16
C ASP A 167 0.88 -14.19 -2.06
N THR A 168 1.31 -14.30 -0.81
CA THR A 168 0.57 -13.85 0.37
C THR A 168 0.25 -12.34 0.37
N GLY A 169 1.00 -11.53 -0.38
CA GLY A 169 0.72 -10.09 -0.53
C GLY A 169 -0.61 -9.81 -1.23
N TYR A 170 -1.09 -10.76 -2.02
CA TYR A 170 -2.40 -10.70 -2.70
C TYR A 170 -3.58 -11.17 -1.85
N SER A 171 -3.35 -11.73 -0.66
CA SER A 171 -4.42 -12.23 0.20
C SER A 171 -5.33 -11.10 0.72
N SER A 172 -6.62 -11.14 0.37
CA SER A 172 -7.68 -10.37 1.02
C SER A 172 -9.04 -11.03 0.77
N GLY A 173 -9.98 -10.87 1.72
CA GLY A 173 -11.35 -11.37 1.54
C GLY A 173 -12.02 -10.85 0.26
N GLU A 174 -11.75 -9.59 -0.10
CA GLU A 174 -12.23 -8.97 -1.33
C GLU A 174 -11.65 -9.63 -2.58
N ASN A 175 -10.38 -10.02 -2.56
CA ASN A 175 -9.73 -10.69 -3.68
C ASN A 175 -10.24 -12.12 -3.86
N TYR A 176 -10.43 -12.87 -2.77
CA TYR A 176 -11.02 -14.22 -2.85
C TYR A 176 -12.43 -14.16 -3.46
N ALA A 177 -13.30 -13.32 -2.92
CA ALA A 177 -14.67 -13.12 -3.44
C ALA A 177 -14.68 -12.57 -4.87
N PHE A 178 -13.68 -11.77 -5.25
CA PHE A 178 -13.53 -11.29 -6.62
C PHE A 178 -13.13 -12.42 -7.58
N LEU A 179 -12.12 -13.24 -7.23
CA LEU A 179 -11.66 -14.36 -8.06
C LEU A 179 -12.76 -15.41 -8.25
N GLU A 180 -13.51 -15.73 -7.21
CA GLU A 180 -14.66 -16.64 -7.28
C GLU A 180 -15.73 -16.12 -8.25
N ARG A 181 -16.07 -14.83 -8.18
CA ARG A 181 -16.99 -14.19 -9.15
C ARG A 181 -16.45 -14.19 -10.58
N GLN A 182 -15.12 -14.22 -10.75
CA GLN A 182 -14.48 -14.39 -12.05
C GLN A 182 -14.41 -15.86 -12.49
N GLY A 183 -14.91 -16.81 -11.69
CA GLY A 183 -14.83 -18.24 -11.97
C GLY A 183 -13.39 -18.78 -11.91
N LEU A 184 -12.50 -18.12 -11.17
CA LEU A 184 -11.11 -18.52 -11.01
C LEU A 184 -10.91 -19.24 -9.68
N LYS A 185 -10.30 -20.42 -9.72
CA LYS A 185 -9.87 -21.13 -8.53
C LYS A 185 -8.57 -20.51 -8.02
N SER A 186 -8.59 -20.00 -6.79
CA SER A 186 -7.46 -19.27 -6.22
C SER A 186 -6.61 -20.13 -5.29
N PHE A 187 -5.28 -20.00 -5.40
CA PHE A 187 -4.29 -20.62 -4.53
C PHE A 187 -3.38 -19.51 -3.99
N ILE A 188 -3.90 -18.78 -3.00
CA ILE A 188 -3.22 -17.64 -2.38
C ILE A 188 -3.13 -17.91 -0.87
N PRO A 189 -1.92 -18.04 -0.29
CA PRO A 189 -1.79 -18.29 1.14
C PRO A 189 -2.37 -17.12 1.94
N PRO A 190 -3.08 -17.39 3.06
CA PRO A 190 -3.63 -16.33 3.89
C PRO A 190 -2.51 -15.45 4.46
N HIS A 191 -2.80 -14.16 4.59
CA HIS A 191 -1.85 -13.21 5.18
C HIS A 191 -1.40 -13.67 6.58
N GLY A 192 -0.10 -13.60 6.90
CA GLY A 192 0.49 -14.21 8.11
C GLY A 192 -0.02 -13.69 9.47
N THR A 193 -0.91 -12.70 9.47
CA THR A 193 -1.66 -12.25 10.66
C THR A 193 -2.95 -13.03 10.89
N PHE A 194 -3.37 -13.86 9.92
CA PHE A 194 -4.52 -14.72 10.03
C PHE A 194 -4.18 -15.85 11.00
N LYS A 195 -4.89 -15.90 12.12
CA LYS A 195 -4.70 -16.90 13.18
C LYS A 195 -5.76 -18.01 13.15
N GLY A 196 -6.54 -18.11 12.08
CA GLY A 196 -7.74 -18.94 12.06
C GLY A 196 -8.83 -18.43 13.00
N GLY A 197 -9.91 -19.19 13.09
CA GLY A 197 -10.90 -19.04 14.16
C GLY A 197 -10.40 -19.68 15.46
N PRO A 198 -10.97 -19.33 16.63
CA PRO A 198 -10.70 -20.04 17.88
C PRO A 198 -11.06 -21.52 17.77
N ASP A 199 -10.37 -22.38 18.51
CA ASP A 199 -10.60 -23.83 18.47
C ASP A 199 -12.05 -24.20 18.78
N GLY A 200 -12.62 -25.09 17.95
CA GLY A 200 -13.99 -25.59 18.09
C GLY A 200 -15.08 -24.61 17.66
N PHE A 201 -14.74 -23.48 17.04
CA PHE A 201 -15.71 -22.60 16.39
C PHE A 201 -15.94 -23.04 14.95
N ILE A 202 -17.20 -23.26 14.57
CA ILE A 202 -17.60 -23.73 13.24
C ILE A 202 -18.37 -22.61 12.54
N TYR A 203 -17.92 -22.21 11.36
CA TYR A 203 -18.64 -21.24 10.54
C TYR A 203 -19.81 -21.92 9.80
N ASN A 204 -20.98 -21.30 9.82
CA ASN A 204 -22.14 -21.69 9.03
C ASN A 204 -22.36 -20.66 7.92
N GLU A 205 -22.19 -21.09 6.68
CA GLU A 205 -22.25 -20.22 5.50
C GLU A 205 -23.68 -19.76 5.18
N GLU A 206 -24.66 -20.66 5.28
CA GLU A 206 -26.06 -20.39 4.94
C GLU A 206 -26.67 -19.27 5.80
N GLY A 207 -26.32 -19.20 7.08
CA GLY A 207 -26.83 -18.20 8.01
C GLY A 207 -25.86 -17.08 8.37
N ASP A 208 -24.63 -17.07 7.82
CA ASP A 208 -23.56 -16.12 8.15
C ASP A 208 -23.32 -15.96 9.68
N TYR A 209 -23.03 -17.06 10.36
CA TYR A 209 -22.75 -17.07 11.80
C TYR A 209 -21.73 -18.13 12.20
N TYR A 210 -21.11 -17.97 13.37
CA TYR A 210 -20.28 -19.00 13.98
C TYR A 210 -21.05 -19.76 15.07
N ARG A 211 -20.85 -21.08 15.18
CA ARG A 211 -21.21 -21.86 16.37
C ARG A 211 -19.98 -22.06 17.23
N CYS A 212 -20.08 -21.76 18.51
CA CYS A 212 -19.01 -22.05 19.45
C CYS A 212 -19.12 -23.49 20.01
N PRO A 213 -18.11 -23.99 20.74
CA PRO A 213 -18.09 -25.36 21.27
C PRO A 213 -19.29 -25.71 22.17
N GLN A 214 -19.91 -24.72 22.80
CA GLN A 214 -21.11 -24.89 23.64
C GLN A 214 -22.41 -24.97 22.81
N GLY A 215 -22.33 -24.99 21.48
CA GLY A 215 -23.48 -25.04 20.57
C GLY A 215 -24.23 -23.71 20.43
N LYS A 216 -23.71 -22.61 20.98
CA LYS A 216 -24.34 -21.29 20.88
C LYS A 216 -23.93 -20.57 19.59
N THR A 217 -24.86 -19.80 19.06
CA THR A 217 -24.68 -19.00 17.83
C THR A 217 -24.07 -17.64 18.14
N ILE A 218 -23.03 -17.28 17.38
CA ILE A 218 -22.37 -15.98 17.39
C ILE A 218 -22.72 -15.29 16.07
N PRO A 219 -23.62 -14.30 16.11
CA PRO A 219 -24.11 -13.67 14.90
C PRO A 219 -23.06 -12.75 14.28
N PHE A 220 -23.17 -12.58 12.98
CA PHE A 220 -22.57 -11.45 12.30
C PHE A 220 -23.01 -10.14 12.95
N THR A 221 -22.05 -9.25 13.21
CA THR A 221 -22.28 -7.96 13.87
C THR A 221 -22.22 -6.81 12.87
N LYS A 222 -21.11 -6.69 12.15
CA LYS A 222 -20.90 -5.60 11.18
C LYS A 222 -19.71 -5.88 10.27
N GLU A 223 -19.66 -5.16 9.16
CA GLU A 223 -18.45 -5.02 8.36
C GLU A 223 -17.80 -3.67 8.64
N PHE A 224 -16.47 -3.64 8.60
CA PHE A 224 -15.72 -2.40 8.78
C PHE A 224 -14.38 -2.45 8.03
N LEU A 225 -13.82 -1.27 7.75
CA LEU A 225 -12.46 -1.15 7.24
C LEU A 225 -11.49 -1.04 8.42
N ASP A 226 -10.48 -1.89 8.43
CA ASP A 226 -9.40 -1.83 9.41
C ASP A 226 -8.67 -0.48 9.30
N SER A 227 -8.57 0.25 10.42
CA SER A 227 -8.04 1.62 10.41
C SER A 227 -6.61 1.74 9.90
N ARG A 228 -5.79 0.68 10.04
CA ARG A 228 -4.38 0.65 9.64
C ARG A 228 -4.18 0.11 8.23
N THR A 229 -4.88 -0.97 7.90
CA THR A 229 -4.67 -1.71 6.65
C THR A 229 -5.67 -1.32 5.56
N GLN A 230 -6.78 -0.68 5.93
CA GLN A 230 -7.93 -0.38 5.08
C GLN A 230 -8.52 -1.63 4.44
N THR A 231 -8.27 -2.80 5.03
CA THR A 231 -8.83 -4.07 4.59
C THR A 231 -10.23 -4.22 5.18
N ARG A 232 -11.21 -4.61 4.36
CA ARG A 232 -12.56 -4.94 4.80
C ARG A 232 -12.56 -6.21 5.65
N LYS A 233 -13.21 -6.15 6.80
CA LYS A 233 -13.33 -7.24 7.78
C LYS A 233 -14.78 -7.39 8.22
N LYS A 234 -15.20 -8.63 8.42
CA LYS A 234 -16.45 -8.95 9.15
C LYS A 234 -16.13 -9.15 10.63
N GLU A 235 -16.99 -8.62 11.49
CA GLU A 235 -16.96 -8.84 12.93
C GLU A 235 -18.10 -9.76 13.33
N TYR A 236 -17.77 -10.82 14.06
CA TYR A 236 -18.72 -11.71 14.73
C TYR A 236 -18.45 -11.60 16.22
N ARG A 237 -19.45 -11.21 17.01
CA ARG A 237 -19.27 -10.93 18.43
C ARG A 237 -20.44 -11.47 19.23
N ALA A 238 -20.12 -12.15 20.32
CA ALA A 238 -21.05 -12.51 21.37
C ALA A 238 -20.53 -12.00 22.72
N ARG A 239 -21.41 -11.95 23.73
CA ARG A 239 -20.99 -11.64 25.12
C ARG A 239 -20.24 -12.84 25.70
N LYS A 240 -19.31 -12.60 26.61
CA LYS A 240 -18.46 -13.61 27.26
C LYS A 240 -19.22 -14.75 27.99
N HIS A 241 -20.50 -14.59 28.27
CA HIS A 241 -21.30 -15.65 28.91
C HIS A 241 -22.05 -16.54 27.90
N VAL A 242 -21.98 -16.21 26.61
CA VAL A 242 -22.61 -17.00 25.53
C VAL A 242 -21.70 -18.15 25.12
N CYS A 243 -20.40 -17.85 25.10
CA CYS A 243 -19.25 -18.74 24.95
C CYS A 243 -18.13 -18.08 25.79
#